data_AF-A0A967LCH8-F1
#
_entry.id   AF-A0A967LCH8-F1
#
_cell.length_a   1.000
_cell.length_b   1.000
_cell.length_c   1.000
_cell.angle_alpha   90.00
_cell.angle_beta   90.00
_cell.angle_gamma   90.00
#
_symmetry.space_group_name_H-M   'P 1'
#
loop_
_entity.id
_entity.type
_entity.pdbx_description
1 polymer ?
#
loop_
_entity_poly.entity_id
_entity_poly.type
_entity_poly.pdbx_seq_one_letter_code
_entity_poly.pdbx_strand_id
1 'polypeptide(L)' 'DVVEAAAYVVGGDHQSRIEAAATVKGNTNTDPAAIMDHVKTRLPWYALPSTIAVVSDFPRTTTGKIDRRALQT' A
#
# COMPACT_ATOMS: atom_id res chain seq x y z
N ASP A 1 -4.55 8.87 10.89
CA ASP A 1 -5.79 8.28 10.35
C ASP A 1 -5.62 6.93 9.66
N VAL A 2 -4.43 6.56 9.19
CA VAL A 2 -4.17 5.19 8.72
C VAL A 2 -4.39 4.19 9.87
N VAL A 3 -5.22 3.18 9.64
CA VAL A 3 -5.54 2.09 10.57
C VAL A 3 -4.61 0.92 10.33
N GLU A 4 -4.42 0.56 9.06
CA GLU A 4 -3.53 -0.52 8.64
C GLU A 4 -2.86 -0.13 7.33
N ALA A 5 -1.62 -0.57 7.13
CA ALA A 5 -0.89 -0.38 5.89
C ALA A 5 0.03 -1.57 5.62
N ALA A 6 0.28 -1.83 4.34
CA ALA A 6 1.27 -2.81 3.90
C ALA A 6 2.05 -2.27 2.70
N ALA A 7 3.34 -2.60 2.65
CA ALA A 7 4.18 -2.44 1.48
C ALA A 7 4.59 -3.82 0.96
N TYR A 8 4.56 -4.02 -0.34
CA TYR A 8 4.85 -5.30 -0.97
C TYR A 8 5.48 -5.11 -2.34
N VAL A 9 6.20 -6.14 -2.80
CA VAL A 9 6.82 -6.15 -4.12
C VAL A 9 5.85 -6.72 -5.13
N VAL A 10 5.74 -6.06 -6.28
CA VAL A 10 4.97 -6.49 -7.46
C VAL A 10 5.93 -6.65 -8.62
N GLY A 11 5.72 -7.67 -9.46
CA GLY A 11 6.62 -8.04 -10.55
C GLY A 11 7.62 -9.14 -10.19
N GLY A 12 8.50 -9.46 -11.14
CA GLY A 12 9.51 -10.54 -11.03
C GLY A 12 10.93 -10.07 -11.40
N ASP A 13 11.88 -11.01 -11.49
CA ASP A 13 13.35 -10.87 -11.46
C ASP A 13 14.01 -9.57 -11.98
N HIS A 14 13.44 -8.88 -12.97
CA HIS A 14 14.02 -7.67 -13.57
C HIS A 14 13.07 -6.44 -13.63
N GLN A 15 11.83 -6.56 -13.17
CA GLN A 15 10.83 -5.47 -13.16
C GLN A 15 10.03 -5.46 -11.86
N SER A 16 10.74 -5.55 -10.73
CA SER A 16 10.12 -5.45 -9.43
C SER A 16 9.91 -3.99 -9.05
N ARG A 17 8.76 -3.70 -8.45
CA ARG A 17 8.45 -2.39 -7.87
C ARG A 17 7.78 -2.55 -6.52
N ILE A 18 7.91 -1.53 -5.67
CA ILE A 18 7.22 -1.48 -4.39
C ILE A 18 5.82 -0.89 -4.65
N GLU A 19 4.79 -1.55 -4.16
CA GLU A 19 3.44 -0.98 -4.05
C GLU A 19 3.03 -0.95 -2.58
N ALA A 20 2.09 -0.06 -2.26
CA ALA A 20 1.54 0.02 -0.92
C ALA A 20 0.01 0.07 -0.96
N ALA A 21 -0.59 -0.44 0.11
CA ALA A 21 -2.01 -0.27 0.39
C ALA A 21 -2.19 0.26 1.82
N ALA A 22 -3.27 1.01 2.05
CA ALA A 22 -3.63 1.51 3.36
C ALA A 22 -5.15 1.52 3.58
N THR A 23 -5.59 1.21 4.80
CA THR A 23 -6.95 1.45 5.28
C THR A 23 -6.94 2.67 6.18
N VAL A 24 -7.95 3.54 6.04
CA VAL A 24 -8.06 4.79 6.80
C VAL A 24 -9.28 4.77 7.71
N LYS A 25 -9.18 5.48 8.84
CA LYS A 25 -10.21 5.51 9.88
C LYS A 25 -11.37 6.40 9.46
N GLY A 26 -12.58 5.85 9.52
CA GLY A 26 -13.75 6.49 8.93
C GLY A 26 -13.66 6.38 7.41
N ASN A 27 -14.79 6.26 6.73
CA ASN A 27 -14.85 6.22 5.26
C ASN A 27 -14.50 7.59 4.63
N THR A 28 -13.51 8.29 5.18
CA THR A 28 -12.92 9.49 4.63
C THR A 28 -12.23 9.11 3.34
N ASN A 29 -12.63 9.80 2.27
CA ASN A 29 -12.00 9.75 0.95
C ASN A 29 -10.59 10.34 1.02
N THR A 30 -9.69 9.66 1.71
CA THR A 30 -8.30 10.07 1.85
C THR A 30 -7.65 9.95 0.50
N ASP A 31 -7.14 11.07 -0.01
CA ASP A 31 -6.45 11.13 -1.29
C ASP A 31 -5.11 10.35 -1.21
N PRO A 32 -4.92 9.29 -2.03
CA PRO A 32 -3.66 8.58 -2.11
C PRO A 32 -2.46 9.48 -2.42
N ALA A 33 -2.65 10.60 -3.15
CA ALA A 33 -1.59 11.54 -3.44
C ALA A 33 -1.06 12.23 -2.17
N ALA A 34 -1.96 12.60 -1.25
CA ALA A 34 -1.57 13.18 0.03
C ALA A 34 -0.75 12.19 0.89
N ILE A 35 -1.11 10.89 0.85
CA ILE A 35 -0.32 9.85 1.52
C ILE A 35 1.06 9.73 0.87
N MET A 36 1.12 9.71 -0.46
CA MET A 36 2.36 9.60 -1.22
C MET A 36 3.30 10.79 -0.95
N ASP A 37 2.79 12.01 -0.90
CA ASP A 37 3.58 13.20 -0.59
C ASP A 37 4.11 13.19 0.85
N HIS A 38 3.28 12.74 1.80
CA HIS A 38 3.74 12.53 3.17
C HIS A 38 4.87 11.50 3.25
N VAL A 39 4.77 10.40 2.51
CA VAL A 39 5.80 9.34 2.47
C VAL A 39 7.11 9.85 1.83
N LYS A 40 7.03 10.66 0.76
CA LYS A 40 8.21 11.29 0.11
C LYS A 40 9.06 12.12 1.05
N THR A 41 8.47 12.72 2.08
CA THR A 41 9.23 13.53 3.06
C THR A 41 10.04 12.68 4.05
N ARG A 42 9.80 11.36 4.12
CA ARG A 42 10.32 10.47 5.17
C ARG A 42 11.13 9.31 4.64
N LEU A 43 10.87 8.88 3.41
CA LEU A 43 11.55 7.77 2.78
C LEU A 43 12.50 8.25 1.69
N PRO A 44 13.66 7.59 1.53
CA PRO A 44 14.52 7.83 0.38
C PRO A 44 13.82 7.39 -0.91
N TRP A 45 14.24 7.98 -2.03
CA TRP A 45 13.59 7.79 -3.34
C TRP A 45 13.44 6.32 -3.75
N TYR A 46 14.39 5.46 -3.40
CA TYR A 46 14.37 4.03 -3.77
C TYR A 46 13.42 3.19 -2.92
N ALA A 47 12.95 3.71 -1.78
CA ALA A 47 11.99 3.04 -0.90
C ALA A 47 10.55 3.55 -1.11
N LEU A 48 10.36 4.51 -2.02
CA LEU A 48 9.05 5.03 -2.35
C LEU A 48 8.24 3.96 -3.10
N PRO A 49 7.01 3.67 -2.68
CA PRO A 49 6.12 2.85 -3.47
C PRO A 49 5.81 3.56 -4.79
N SER A 50 5.72 2.80 -5.88
CA SER A 50 5.30 3.32 -7.18
C SER A 50 3.84 3.78 -7.17
N THR A 51 3.00 3.11 -6.38
CA THR A 51 1.58 3.43 -6.19
C THR A 51 1.16 3.17 -4.74
N ILE A 52 0.16 3.93 -4.27
CA ILE A 52 -0.50 3.69 -2.99
C ILE A 52 -2.00 3.54 -3.26
N ALA A 53 -2.59 2.42 -2.85
CA ALA A 53 -4.04 2.22 -2.90
C ALA A 53 -4.66 2.46 -1.52
N VAL A 54 -5.81 3.12 -1.49
CA VAL A 54 -6.64 3.19 -0.27
C VAL A 54 -7.72 2.11 -0.40
N VAL A 55 -7.71 1.14 0.52
CA VAL A 55 -8.61 -0.01 0.52
C VAL A 55 -9.54 0.03 1.73
N SER A 56 -10.78 -0.42 1.52
CA SER A 56 -11.76 -0.50 2.61
C SER A 56 -11.36 -1.52 3.67
N ASP A 57 -10.69 -2.61 3.25
CA ASP A 57 -10.15 -3.65 4.12
C ASP A 57 -9.01 -4.40 3.43
N PHE A 58 -8.15 -5.05 4.22
CA PHE A 58 -7.08 -5.90 3.72
C PHE A 58 -7.60 -7.32 3.47
N PRO A 59 -7.51 -7.85 2.23
CA PRO A 59 -7.86 -9.24 1.98
C PRO A 59 -6.90 -10.14 2.77
N ARG A 60 -7.46 -11.20 3.35
CA ARG A 60 -6.72 -12.15 4.19
C ARG A 60 -6.77 -13.55 3.61
N THR A 61 -5.69 -14.29 3.77
CA THR A 61 -5.67 -15.74 3.54
C THR A 61 -6.49 -16.46 4.62
N THR A 62 -6.75 -17.75 4.42
CA THR A 62 -7.43 -18.61 5.42
C THR A 62 -6.71 -18.64 6.78
N THR A 63 -5.40 -18.35 6.81
CA THR A 63 -4.60 -18.27 8.04
C THR A 63 -4.53 -16.86 8.63
N GLY A 64 -5.26 -15.89 8.08
CA GLY A 64 -5.35 -14.52 8.57
C GLY A 64 -4.18 -13.61 8.13
N LYS A 65 -3.25 -14.09 7.31
CA LYS A 65 -2.19 -13.25 6.74
C LYS A 65 -2.76 -12.37 5.63
N ILE A 66 -2.14 -11.21 5.38
CA ILE A 66 -2.52 -10.39 4.22
C ILE A 66 -2.30 -11.17 2.93
N ASP A 67 -3.35 -11.29 2.12
CA ASP A 67 -3.26 -11.82 0.76
C ASP A 67 -2.78 -10.71 -0.18
N ARG A 68 -1.45 -10.62 -0.31
CA ARG A 68 -0.81 -9.62 -1.16
C ARG A 68 -1.15 -9.79 -2.64
N ARG A 69 -1.49 -10.99 -3.10
CA ARG A 69 -1.86 -11.22 -4.51
C ARG A 69 -3.21 -10.61 -4.81
N ALA A 70 -4.14 -10.66 -3.86
CA ALA A 70 -5.44 -10.02 -3.97
C ALA A 70 -5.39 -8.47 -3.91
N LEU A 71 -4.26 -7.89 -3.47
CA LEU A 71 -4.03 -6.44 -3.45
C LEU A 71 -3.31 -5.91 -4.68
N GLN A 72 -2.67 -6.78 -5.46
CA GLN A 72 -1.99 -6.39 -6.68
C GLN A 72 -3.03 -6.00 -7.72
N THR A 73 -2.94 -4.78 -8.23
CA THR A 73 -3.81 -4.26 -9.29
C THR A 73 -3.09 -4.27 -10.63
#